data_AF-A0A938H2E4-F1
#
_entry.id   AF-A0A938H2E4-F1
#
_cell.length_a   1.000
_cell.length_b   1.000
_cell.length_c   1.000
_cell.angle_alpha   90.00
_cell.angle_beta   90.00
_cell.angle_gamma   90.00
#
_symmetry.space_group_name_H-M   'P 1'
#
loop_
_entity.id
_entity.type
_entity.pdbx_description
1 polymer ?
#
loop_
_entity_poly.entity_id
_entity_poly.type
_entity_poly.pdbx_seq_one_letter_code
_entity_poly.pdbx_strand_id
1 'polypeptide(L)'
;MNQEPSPARAVPAASAPHSRLRVWLLLALASSVGLFAGLCTYTFTYAQGLSYFSDDPRACMNCHVMREHFDGWLKSPHHAVASCNDCHTPTGFVAKYLSKAENGFWHSKGFTLQDYHEPIMIRPHNSVVLQQNCVKCHGGIVHGINTHAGDARQMLDCVHCHREIGHGPVR
;
A
#
# COMPACT_ATOMS: atom_id res chain seq x y z
N MET A 1 -74.21 26.34 49.81
CA MET A 1 -73.11 25.39 50.06
C MET A 1 -72.69 24.85 48.70
N ASN A 2 -71.77 25.55 48.03
CA ASN A 2 -71.27 25.17 46.71
C ASN A 2 -69.82 24.75 46.89
N GLN A 3 -69.55 23.46 46.78
CA GLN A 3 -68.21 22.91 46.92
C GLN A 3 -67.64 22.68 45.52
N GLU A 4 -66.72 23.54 45.10
CA GLU A 4 -66.01 23.37 43.83
C GLU A 4 -65.06 22.15 43.91
N PRO A 5 -65.01 21.30 42.88
CA PRO A 5 -64.07 20.18 42.83
C PRO A 5 -62.64 20.68 42.58
N SER A 6 -61.71 20.21 43.41
CA SER A 6 -60.27 20.49 43.29
C SER A 6 -59.70 20.03 41.94
N PRO A 7 -58.80 20.80 41.28
CA PRO A 7 -58.16 20.38 40.05
C PRO A 7 -57.24 19.19 40.30
N ALA A 8 -57.41 18.11 39.54
CA ALA A 8 -56.53 16.95 39.56
C ALA A 8 -55.12 17.35 39.08
N ARG A 9 -54.10 17.06 39.90
CA ARG A 9 -52.69 17.22 39.50
C ARG A 9 -52.36 16.24 38.38
N ALA A 10 -51.92 16.76 37.23
CA ALA A 10 -51.38 15.95 36.15
C ALA A 10 -50.09 15.25 36.62
N VAL A 11 -50.04 13.93 36.51
CA VAL A 11 -48.82 13.14 36.73
C VAL A 11 -47.91 13.29 35.50
N PRO A 12 -46.62 13.64 35.65
CA PRO A 12 -45.71 13.72 34.52
C PRO A 12 -45.52 12.34 33.88
N ALA A 13 -45.74 12.25 32.57
CA ALA A 13 -45.55 11.02 31.81
C ALA A 13 -44.10 10.53 31.99
N ALA A 14 -43.92 9.32 32.52
CA ALA A 14 -42.63 8.67 32.64
C ALA A 14 -41.99 8.57 31.24
N SER A 15 -40.86 9.24 31.03
CA SER A 15 -40.11 9.20 29.78
C SER A 15 -39.84 7.75 29.38
N ALA A 16 -40.33 7.33 28.22
CA ALA A 16 -40.30 5.94 27.79
C ALA A 16 -38.87 5.34 27.78
N PRO A 17 -38.70 4.07 28.22
CA PRO A 17 -37.40 3.39 28.31
C PRO A 17 -36.63 3.32 26.98
N HIS A 18 -37.34 3.47 25.85
CA HIS A 18 -36.76 3.53 24.51
C HIS A 18 -35.83 4.74 24.28
N SER A 19 -36.04 5.86 24.98
CA SER A 19 -35.19 7.07 24.86
C SER A 19 -33.79 6.84 25.44
N ARG A 20 -33.69 6.20 26.62
CA ARG A 20 -32.43 5.91 27.30
C ARG A 20 -31.63 4.83 26.57
N LEU A 21 -32.29 3.76 26.11
CA LEU A 21 -31.65 2.71 25.30
C LEU A 21 -31.08 3.29 24.00
N ARG A 22 -31.84 4.17 23.32
CA ARG A 22 -31.38 4.84 22.10
C ARG A 22 -30.16 5.71 22.35
N VAL A 23 -30.12 6.46 23.45
CA VAL A 23 -28.93 7.26 23.83
C VAL A 23 -27.71 6.35 24.08
N TRP A 24 -27.86 5.26 24.83
CA TRP A 24 -26.75 4.33 25.07
C TRP A 24 -26.25 3.66 23.78
N LEU A 25 -27.16 3.27 22.87
CA LEU A 25 -26.78 2.71 21.57
C LEU A 25 -26.02 3.72 20.71
N LEU A 26 -26.45 4.99 20.69
CA LEU A 26 -25.75 6.06 19.98
C LEU A 26 -24.36 6.33 20.58
N LEU A 27 -24.23 6.32 21.91
CA LEU A 27 -22.95 6.50 22.58
C LEU A 27 -21.99 5.32 22.33
N ALA A 28 -22.51 4.08 22.34
CA ALA A 28 -21.73 2.89 22.03
C ALA A 28 -21.24 2.90 20.57
N LEU A 29 -22.13 3.26 19.63
CA LEU A 29 -21.76 3.42 18.22
C LEU A 29 -20.71 4.51 18.03
N ALA A 30 -20.92 5.70 18.61
CA ALA A 30 -19.99 6.82 18.50
C ALA A 30 -18.62 6.48 19.09
N SER A 31 -18.58 5.82 20.26
CA SER A 31 -17.35 5.35 20.89
C SER A 31 -16.62 4.31 20.02
N SER A 32 -17.37 3.37 19.43
CA SER A 32 -16.79 2.33 18.58
C SER A 32 -16.21 2.91 17.29
N VAL A 33 -16.93 3.83 16.64
CA VAL A 33 -16.45 4.53 15.45
C VAL A 33 -15.24 5.40 15.77
N GLY A 34 -15.27 6.12 16.90
CA GLY A 34 -14.15 6.95 17.34
C GLY A 34 -12.89 6.12 17.63
N LEU A 35 -13.04 4.99 18.33
CA LEU A 35 -11.93 4.07 18.59
C LEU A 35 -11.37 3.50 17.29
N PHE A 36 -12.24 3.06 16.38
CA PHE A 36 -11.83 2.53 15.07
C PHE A 36 -11.08 3.58 14.24
N ALA A 37 -11.65 4.78 14.10
CA ALA A 37 -11.02 5.87 13.37
C ALA A 37 -9.68 6.30 13.98
N GLY A 38 -9.60 6.36 15.31
CA GLY A 38 -8.38 6.65 16.05
C GLY A 38 -7.31 5.59 15.81
N LEU A 39 -7.67 4.30 15.90
CA LEU A 39 -6.75 3.19 15.64
C LEU A 39 -6.25 3.20 14.20
N CYS A 40 -7.15 3.33 13.21
CA CYS A 40 -6.77 3.41 11.80
C CYS A 40 -5.85 4.58 11.52
N THR A 41 -6.14 5.76 12.06
CA THR A 41 -5.31 6.96 11.89
C THR A 41 -3.94 6.79 12.52
N TYR A 42 -3.89 6.28 13.76
CA TYR A 42 -2.63 5.99 14.44
C TYR A 42 -1.78 4.98 13.66
N THR A 43 -2.36 3.85 13.25
CA THR A 43 -1.64 2.83 12.47
C THR A 43 -1.16 3.38 11.14
N PHE A 44 -2.00 4.14 10.42
CA PHE A 44 -1.64 4.71 9.13
C PHE A 44 -0.50 5.73 9.23
N THR A 45 -0.53 6.58 10.26
CA THR A 45 0.53 7.57 10.51
C THR A 45 1.82 6.91 10.98
N TYR A 46 1.74 5.97 11.93
CA TYR A 46 2.88 5.21 12.44
C TYR A 46 3.58 4.41 11.33
N ALA A 47 2.81 3.78 10.44
CA ALA A 47 3.32 3.03 9.30
C ALA A 47 3.80 3.90 8.13
N GLN A 48 3.79 5.24 8.28
CA GLN A 48 4.11 6.20 7.23
C GLN A 48 3.29 6.00 5.94
N GLY A 49 1.99 5.76 6.05
CA GLY A 49 1.11 5.37 4.94
C GLY A 49 1.18 6.27 3.70
N LEU A 50 1.33 7.59 3.90
CA LEU A 50 1.45 8.53 2.77
C LEU A 50 2.77 8.39 2.00
N SER A 51 3.84 7.91 2.64
CA SER A 51 5.15 7.76 1.97
C SER A 51 5.10 6.75 0.81
N TYR A 52 4.21 5.75 0.87
CA TYR A 52 4.03 4.76 -0.20
C TYR A 52 3.48 5.36 -1.51
N PHE A 53 2.86 6.54 -1.46
CA PHE A 53 2.44 7.27 -2.66
C PHE A 53 3.58 8.09 -3.30
N SER A 54 4.72 8.20 -2.63
CA SER A 54 5.88 8.95 -3.14
C SER A 54 6.84 8.05 -3.93
N ASP A 55 7.88 8.69 -4.47
CA ASP A 55 9.04 8.06 -5.12
C ASP A 55 10.29 8.04 -4.25
N ASP A 56 10.22 8.46 -2.98
CA ASP A 56 11.37 8.39 -2.08
C ASP A 56 11.75 6.91 -1.86
N PRO A 57 12.96 6.47 -2.27
CA PRO A 57 13.42 5.10 -2.05
C PRO A 57 13.39 4.67 -0.58
N ARG A 58 13.49 5.60 0.37
CA ARG A 58 13.39 5.30 1.80
C ARG A 58 12.04 4.74 2.21
N ALA A 59 10.97 5.07 1.48
CA ALA A 59 9.65 4.52 1.75
C ALA A 59 9.60 2.99 1.55
N CYS A 60 10.43 2.45 0.65
CA CYS A 60 10.50 1.01 0.40
C CYS A 60 11.06 0.24 1.60
N MET A 61 11.96 0.84 2.38
CA MET A 61 12.56 0.22 3.57
C MET A 61 11.84 0.55 4.88
N ASN A 62 10.63 1.09 4.82
CA ASN A 62 9.75 1.19 6.00
C ASN A 62 9.43 -0.18 6.61
N CYS A 63 9.48 -1.24 5.80
CA CYS A 63 9.45 -2.62 6.24
C CYS A 63 10.88 -3.19 6.29
N HIS A 64 11.25 -3.83 7.40
CA HIS A 64 12.60 -4.39 7.58
C HIS A 64 12.97 -5.45 6.53
N VAL A 65 11.98 -6.19 6.02
CA VAL A 65 12.16 -7.21 4.98
C VAL A 65 12.71 -6.63 3.68
N MET A 66 12.53 -5.32 3.44
CA MET A 66 13.04 -4.65 2.24
C MET A 66 14.45 -4.05 2.42
N ARG A 67 15.08 -4.16 3.59
CA ARG A 67 16.39 -3.53 3.85
C ARG A 67 17.49 -4.07 2.96
N GLU A 68 17.58 -5.39 2.76
CA GLU A 68 18.61 -5.98 1.91
C GLU A 68 18.46 -5.53 0.45
N HIS A 69 17.22 -5.42 -0.03
CA HIS A 69 16.91 -4.89 -1.36
C HIS A 69 17.29 -3.40 -1.49
N PHE A 70 17.00 -2.59 -0.46
CA PHE A 70 17.41 -1.20 -0.43
C PHE A 70 18.94 -1.06 -0.42
N ASP A 71 19.63 -1.85 0.40
CA ASP A 71 21.10 -1.83 0.49
C ASP A 71 21.75 -2.29 -0.82
N GLY A 72 21.15 -3.28 -1.50
CA GLY A 72 21.58 -3.72 -2.83
C GLY A 72 21.42 -2.61 -3.87
N TRP A 73 20.27 -1.92 -3.88
CA TRP A 73 20.06 -0.75 -4.74
C TRP A 73 21.07 0.35 -4.42
N LEU A 74 21.29 0.68 -3.15
CA LEU A 74 22.20 1.74 -2.71
C LEU A 74 23.65 1.49 -3.17
N LYS A 75 24.07 0.22 -3.24
CA LYS A 75 25.40 -0.17 -3.73
C LYS A 75 25.47 -0.28 -5.26
N SER A 76 24.32 -0.32 -5.94
CA SER A 76 24.26 -0.42 -7.40
C SER A 76 24.52 0.94 -8.06
N PRO A 77 25.01 0.99 -9.31
CA PRO A 77 25.14 2.26 -10.05
C PRO A 77 23.81 3.01 -10.25
N HIS A 78 22.68 2.30 -10.19
CA HIS A 78 21.37 2.88 -10.44
C HIS A 78 20.91 3.83 -9.33
N HIS A 79 21.45 3.75 -8.10
CA HIS A 79 21.04 4.69 -7.04
C HIS A 79 21.31 6.15 -7.38
N ALA A 80 22.29 6.41 -8.27
CA ALA A 80 22.67 7.76 -8.67
C ALA A 80 21.72 8.37 -9.71
N VAL A 81 20.93 7.54 -10.42
CA VAL A 81 20.13 7.98 -11.58
C VAL A 81 18.67 7.52 -11.57
N ALA A 82 18.31 6.59 -10.68
CA ALA A 82 16.99 5.97 -10.64
C ALA A 82 16.56 5.64 -9.20
N SER A 83 15.30 5.92 -8.91
CA SER A 83 14.61 5.45 -7.70
C SER A 83 14.13 4.00 -7.86
N CYS A 84 13.63 3.39 -6.78
CA CYS A 84 13.03 2.06 -6.84
C CYS A 84 11.87 1.99 -7.85
N ASN A 85 11.03 3.03 -7.91
CA ASN A 85 9.85 3.06 -8.76
C ASN A 85 10.20 3.22 -10.25
N ASP A 86 11.35 3.80 -10.59
CA ASP A 86 11.81 3.91 -11.98
C ASP A 86 12.08 2.55 -12.62
N CYS A 87 12.36 1.53 -11.79
CA CYS A 87 12.51 0.14 -12.21
C CYS A 87 11.23 -0.66 -11.99
N HIS A 88 10.59 -0.53 -10.81
CA HIS A 88 9.52 -1.43 -10.36
C HIS A 88 8.09 -0.95 -10.63
N THR A 89 7.89 0.22 -11.23
CA THR A 89 6.56 0.72 -11.57
C THR A 89 6.46 1.13 -13.03
N PRO A 90 5.30 0.95 -13.68
CA PRO A 90 5.13 1.35 -15.06
C PRO A 90 5.13 2.88 -15.18
N THR A 91 5.49 3.37 -16.38
CA THR A 91 5.40 4.80 -16.68
C THR A 91 3.95 5.26 -16.83
N GLY A 92 3.72 6.56 -16.57
CA GLY A 92 2.38 7.16 -16.62
C GLY A 92 1.67 7.15 -15.27
N PHE A 93 0.99 8.25 -14.96
CA PHE A 93 0.42 8.50 -13.64
C PHE A 93 -0.55 7.39 -13.20
N VAL A 94 -1.57 7.11 -14.01
CA VAL A 94 -2.61 6.12 -13.65
C VAL A 94 -2.04 4.72 -13.52
N ALA A 95 -1.24 4.28 -14.51
CA ALA A 95 -0.64 2.94 -14.50
C ALA A 95 0.27 2.74 -13.29
N LYS A 96 1.09 3.75 -12.96
CA LYS A 96 1.98 3.74 -11.80
C LYS A 96 1.21 3.53 -10.50
N TYR A 97 0.18 4.34 -10.24
CA TYR A 97 -0.56 4.24 -8.99
C TYR A 97 -1.43 2.98 -8.90
N LEU A 98 -1.94 2.47 -10.01
CA LEU A 98 -2.64 1.19 -10.04
C LEU A 98 -1.69 0.03 -9.70
N SER A 99 -0.50 0.01 -10.32
CA SER A 99 0.54 -0.99 -10.02
C SER A 99 1.04 -0.87 -8.58
N LYS A 100 1.23 0.34 -8.05
CA LYS A 100 1.59 0.57 -6.63
C LYS A 100 0.50 0.06 -5.68
N ALA A 101 -0.78 0.26 -6.00
CA ALA A 101 -1.89 -0.24 -5.20
C ALA A 101 -1.95 -1.77 -5.22
N GLU A 102 -1.81 -2.40 -6.39
CA GLU A 102 -1.76 -3.86 -6.51
C GLU A 102 -0.57 -4.44 -5.74
N ASN A 103 0.64 -3.92 -5.98
CA ASN A 103 1.85 -4.39 -5.31
C ASN A 103 1.77 -4.16 -3.79
N GLY A 104 1.25 -3.00 -3.36
CA GLY A 104 0.98 -2.71 -1.95
C GLY A 104 0.07 -3.74 -1.31
N PHE A 105 -1.03 -4.12 -1.97
CA PHE A 105 -1.94 -5.16 -1.48
C PHE A 105 -1.24 -6.52 -1.33
N TRP A 106 -0.50 -6.97 -2.34
CA TRP A 106 0.21 -8.26 -2.28
C TRP A 106 1.33 -8.26 -1.24
N HIS A 107 2.06 -7.15 -1.08
CA HIS A 107 3.06 -7.00 -0.03
C HIS A 107 2.42 -7.01 1.36
N SER A 108 1.34 -6.25 1.58
CA SER A 108 0.63 -6.25 2.86
C SER A 108 0.09 -7.64 3.20
N LYS A 109 -0.59 -8.32 2.27
CA LYS A 109 -1.08 -9.68 2.48
C LYS A 109 0.08 -10.65 2.80
N GLY A 110 1.10 -10.67 1.94
CA GLY A 110 2.24 -11.58 2.06
C GLY A 110 2.98 -11.38 3.38
N PHE A 111 3.33 -10.15 3.74
CA PHE A 111 4.11 -9.87 4.95
C PHE A 111 3.28 -9.93 6.24
N THR A 112 1.97 -9.67 6.20
CA THR A 112 1.10 -9.86 7.38
C THR A 112 0.85 -11.34 7.65
N LEU A 113 0.59 -12.14 6.60
CA LEU A 113 0.30 -13.57 6.75
C LEU A 113 1.55 -14.46 6.69
N GLN A 114 2.72 -13.87 6.40
CA GLN A 114 3.96 -14.59 6.14
C GLN A 114 3.80 -15.65 5.02
N ASP A 115 2.96 -15.35 4.04
CA ASP A 115 2.63 -16.19 2.89
C ASP A 115 3.30 -15.61 1.64
N TYR A 116 4.61 -15.76 1.57
CA TYR A 116 5.43 -15.36 0.43
C TYR A 116 6.56 -16.37 0.22
N HIS A 117 7.09 -16.41 -1.01
CA HIS A 117 8.22 -17.27 -1.35
C HIS A 117 9.52 -16.67 -0.81
N GLU A 118 10.39 -17.52 -0.26
CA GLU A 118 11.74 -17.15 0.15
C GLU A 118 12.76 -17.90 -0.74
N PRO A 119 13.69 -17.20 -1.43
CA PRO A 119 13.89 -15.74 -1.42
C PRO A 119 12.73 -14.97 -2.06
N ILE A 120 12.54 -13.71 -1.68
CA ILE A 120 11.48 -12.86 -2.27
C ILE A 120 11.75 -12.71 -3.78
N MET A 121 10.80 -13.18 -4.59
CA MET A 121 10.87 -13.12 -6.05
C MET A 121 9.85 -12.16 -6.63
N ILE A 122 10.27 -11.43 -7.67
CA ILE A 122 9.40 -10.55 -8.44
C ILE A 122 8.30 -11.37 -9.16
N ARG A 123 7.06 -10.87 -9.11
CA ARG A 123 5.94 -11.52 -9.81
C ARG A 123 6.08 -11.37 -11.34
N PRO A 124 5.53 -12.29 -12.16
CA PRO A 124 5.63 -12.23 -13.62
C PRO A 124 5.13 -10.92 -14.26
N HIS A 125 4.11 -10.29 -13.67
CA HIS A 125 3.65 -8.98 -14.15
C HIS A 125 4.70 -7.88 -13.93
N ASN A 126 5.31 -7.85 -12.74
CA ASN A 126 6.30 -6.85 -12.37
C ASN A 126 7.63 -7.06 -13.11
N SER A 127 8.00 -8.30 -13.46
CA SER A 127 9.20 -8.55 -14.27
C SER A 127 9.07 -7.98 -15.68
N VAL A 128 7.88 -8.02 -16.28
CA VAL A 128 7.61 -7.38 -17.58
C VAL A 128 7.77 -5.86 -17.48
N VAL A 129 7.26 -5.24 -16.41
CA VAL A 129 7.43 -3.80 -16.15
C VAL A 129 8.91 -3.45 -15.97
N LEU A 130 9.65 -4.24 -15.19
CA LEU A 130 11.09 -4.08 -14.99
C LEU A 130 11.84 -4.12 -16.32
N GLN A 131 11.58 -5.13 -17.15
CA GLN A 131 12.19 -5.28 -18.46
C GLN A 131 11.92 -4.07 -19.37
N GLN A 132 10.68 -3.56 -19.38
CA GLN A 132 10.33 -2.36 -20.14
C GLN A 132 11.10 -1.13 -19.66
N ASN A 133 11.27 -0.98 -18.35
CA ASN A 133 12.01 0.13 -17.76
C ASN A 133 13.53 0.04 -18.03
N CYS A 134 14.11 -1.17 -18.08
CA CYS A 134 15.48 -1.37 -18.56
C CYS A 134 15.63 -0.83 -19.98
N VAL A 135 14.76 -1.24 -20.91
CA VAL A 135 14.83 -0.82 -22.32
C VAL A 135 14.48 0.65 -22.52
N LYS A 136 13.64 1.23 -21.66
CA LYS A 136 13.32 2.67 -21.70
C LYS A 136 14.59 3.52 -21.55
N CYS A 137 15.46 3.17 -20.62
CA CYS A 137 16.70 3.93 -20.36
C CYS A 137 17.87 3.45 -21.25
N HIS A 138 17.98 2.13 -21.50
CA HIS A 138 19.09 1.54 -22.24
C HIS A 138 18.80 1.33 -23.74
N GLY A 139 17.65 1.81 -24.24
CA GLY A 139 17.19 1.56 -25.60
C GLY A 139 18.23 1.88 -26.67
N GLY A 140 18.97 2.98 -26.54
CA GLY A 140 20.03 3.36 -27.48
C GLY A 140 21.19 2.35 -27.57
N ILE A 141 21.41 1.55 -26.53
CA ILE A 141 22.46 0.53 -26.46
C ILE A 141 21.92 -0.83 -26.93
N VAL A 142 20.70 -1.18 -26.52
CA VAL A 142 20.14 -2.53 -26.73
C VAL A 142 19.28 -2.66 -27.98
N HIS A 143 18.97 -1.57 -28.69
CA HIS A 143 18.05 -1.58 -29.82
C HIS A 143 18.42 -2.61 -30.90
N GLY A 144 19.72 -2.76 -31.21
CA GLY A 144 20.20 -3.73 -32.20
C GLY A 144 20.37 -5.17 -31.69
N ILE A 145 20.18 -5.41 -30.39
CA ILE A 145 20.38 -6.71 -29.73
C ILE A 145 19.02 -7.35 -29.40
N ASN A 146 18.01 -6.53 -29.05
CA ASN A 146 16.70 -7.02 -28.67
C ASN A 146 15.96 -7.63 -29.87
N THR A 147 15.93 -8.95 -29.94
CA THR A 147 15.32 -9.74 -31.01
C THR A 147 13.80 -9.55 -31.14
N HIS A 148 13.13 -9.08 -30.08
CA HIS A 148 11.69 -8.82 -30.04
C HIS A 148 11.36 -7.43 -29.47
N ALA A 149 11.99 -6.38 -30.01
CA ALA A 149 11.77 -5.01 -29.57
C ALA A 149 10.27 -4.65 -29.54
N GLY A 150 9.77 -4.26 -28.36
CA GLY A 150 8.36 -3.92 -28.13
C GLY A 150 7.52 -5.00 -27.45
N ASP A 151 7.95 -6.26 -27.45
CA ASP A 151 7.31 -7.33 -26.67
C ASP A 151 8.20 -7.75 -25.49
N ALA A 152 7.96 -7.16 -24.32
CA ALA A 152 8.73 -7.42 -23.12
C ALA A 152 8.65 -8.84 -22.58
N ARG A 153 7.74 -9.69 -23.07
CA ARG A 153 7.70 -11.11 -22.71
C ARG A 153 8.62 -11.97 -23.59
N GLN A 154 9.01 -11.47 -24.75
CA GLN A 154 9.85 -12.17 -25.72
C GLN A 154 11.23 -11.53 -25.86
N MET A 155 11.44 -10.32 -25.33
CA MET A 155 12.75 -9.68 -25.26
C MET A 155 13.73 -10.52 -24.44
N LEU A 156 15.03 -10.33 -24.72
CA LEU A 156 16.09 -10.91 -23.90
C LEU A 156 15.96 -10.35 -22.49
N ASP A 157 15.74 -11.23 -21.51
CA ASP A 157 15.64 -10.86 -20.11
C ASP A 157 16.96 -10.24 -19.64
N CYS A 158 16.94 -8.93 -19.38
CA CYS A 158 18.15 -8.19 -19.01
C CYS A 158 18.78 -8.74 -17.73
N VAL A 159 17.96 -9.10 -16.75
CA VAL A 159 18.44 -9.57 -15.44
C VAL A 159 18.88 -11.03 -15.45
N HIS A 160 18.61 -11.78 -16.52
CA HIS A 160 19.18 -13.11 -16.72
C HIS A 160 20.71 -13.06 -16.74
N CYS A 161 21.28 -12.07 -17.44
CA CYS A 161 22.72 -11.84 -17.51
C CYS A 161 23.20 -10.80 -16.48
N HIS A 162 22.47 -9.69 -16.31
CA HIS A 162 22.81 -8.62 -15.36
C HIS A 162 22.31 -8.91 -13.94
N ARG A 163 22.66 -10.08 -13.42
CA ARG A 163 22.12 -10.63 -12.16
C ARG A 163 22.40 -9.76 -10.94
N GLU A 164 23.53 -9.06 -10.92
CA GLU A 164 23.94 -8.17 -9.82
C GLU A 164 23.16 -6.85 -9.77
N ILE A 165 22.41 -6.51 -10.83
CA ILE A 165 21.46 -5.39 -10.80
C ILE A 165 20.21 -5.77 -10.01
N GLY A 166 19.88 -7.07 -9.94
CA GLY A 166 18.88 -7.59 -9.02
C GLY A 166 19.34 -7.38 -7.58
N HIS A 167 18.70 -6.45 -6.87
CA HIS A 167 19.02 -6.21 -5.47
C HIS A 167 18.50 -7.37 -4.60
N GLY A 168 19.37 -8.33 -4.27
CA GLY A 168 19.06 -9.52 -3.48
C GLY A 168 20.20 -10.54 -3.52
N PRO A 169 20.11 -11.67 -2.80
CA PRO A 169 21.15 -12.68 -2.82
C PRO A 169 21.31 -13.28 -4.23
N VAL A 170 22.51 -13.16 -4.81
CA VAL A 170 22.86 -13.86 -6.07
C VAL A 170 23.20 -15.30 -5.69
N ARG A 171 22.31 -16.26 -5.99
CA ARG A 171 22.55 -17.69 -5.78
C ARG A 171 22.75 -18.40 -7.12
#